data_AF-A0A662KV58-F1
#
_entry.id   AF-A0A662KV58-F1
#
_cell.length_a   1.000
_cell.length_b   1.000
_cell.length_c   1.000
_cell.angle_alpha   90.00
_cell.angle_beta   90.00
_cell.angle_gamma   90.00
#
_symmetry.space_group_name_H-M   'P 1'
#
loop_
_entity.id
_entity.type
_entity.pdbx_description
1 polymer ?
#
loop_
_entity_poly.entity_id
_entity_poly.type
_entity_poly.pdbx_seq_one_letter_code
_entity_poly.pdbx_strand_id
1 'polypeptide(L)'
;TRAVVPDEIVTALAARFPVGTLTLGPDGSLAWAEGSRDRVKGNPIEDVDTTGAGDAFAAGFVVSYLSEQDLGRANRRGTAVSRSLLQSRISLV
;
A
#
# COMPACT_ATOMS: atom_id res chain seq x y z
N THR A 1 15.70 6.85 -18.10
CA THR A 1 14.34 6.29 -18.10
C THR A 1 13.38 7.40 -17.73
N ARG A 2 12.32 7.68 -18.51
CA ARG A 2 11.32 8.69 -18.13
C ARG A 2 10.72 8.29 -16.78
N ALA A 3 10.64 9.23 -15.84
CA ALA A 3 9.97 8.98 -14.57
C ALA A 3 8.49 8.65 -14.86
N VAL A 4 8.10 7.40 -14.65
CA VAL A 4 6.70 7.00 -14.76
C VAL A 4 6.00 7.50 -13.51
N VAL A 5 4.94 8.30 -13.70
CA VAL A 5 4.20 8.87 -12.57
C VAL A 5 3.31 7.77 -11.99
N PRO A 6 3.23 7.57 -10.66
CA PRO A 6 2.43 6.50 -10.06
C PRO A 6 0.98 6.42 -10.57
N ASP A 7 0.36 7.56 -10.85
CA ASP A 7 -0.99 7.64 -11.41
C ASP A 7 -1.08 7.10 -12.85
N GLU A 8 -0.03 7.18 -13.66
CA GLU A 8 0.03 6.55 -15.00
C GLU A 8 0.09 5.02 -14.86
N ILE A 9 0.87 4.49 -13.90
CA ILE A 9 0.95 3.05 -13.59
C ILE A 9 -0.43 2.53 -13.17
N VAL A 10 -1.06 3.20 -12.20
CA VAL A 10 -2.40 2.82 -11.73
C VAL A 10 -3.42 2.89 -12.86
N THR A 11 -3.36 3.90 -13.73
CA THR A 11 -4.24 3.98 -14.90
C THR A 11 -4.08 2.77 -15.83
N ALA A 12 -2.84 2.38 -16.12
CA ALA A 12 -2.56 1.23 -16.98
C ALA A 12 -2.96 -0.11 -16.35
N LEU A 13 -2.82 -0.25 -15.03
CA LEU A 13 -3.22 -1.46 -14.29
C LEU A 13 -4.73 -1.55 -14.08
N ALA A 14 -5.39 -0.44 -13.78
CA ALA A 14 -6.84 -0.39 -13.59
C ALA A 14 -7.64 -0.76 -14.85
N ALA A 15 -7.05 -0.57 -16.03
CA ALA A 15 -7.62 -1.04 -17.30
C ALA A 15 -7.64 -2.58 -17.44
N ARG A 16 -6.90 -3.31 -16.59
CA ARG A 16 -6.73 -4.77 -16.65
C ARG A 16 -7.24 -5.48 -15.40
N PHE A 17 -7.11 -4.83 -14.25
CA PHE A 17 -7.47 -5.36 -12.94
C PHE A 17 -8.51 -4.44 -12.29
N PRO A 18 -9.72 -4.94 -11.98
CA PRO A 18 -10.81 -4.10 -11.47
C PRO A 18 -10.54 -3.53 -10.07
N VAL A 19 -9.67 -4.19 -9.31
CA VAL A 19 -9.20 -3.77 -7.99
C VAL A 19 -7.69 -3.99 -7.88
N GLY A 20 -7.00 -3.11 -7.18
CA GLY A 20 -5.61 -3.31 -6.82
C GLY A 20 -5.02 -2.16 -6.02
N THR A 21 -3.72 -2.29 -5.75
CA THR A 21 -2.96 -1.31 -4.98
C THR A 21 -1.51 -1.28 -5.44
N LEU A 22 -0.91 -0.09 -5.41
CA LEU A 22 0.47 0.20 -5.75
C LEU A 22 1.12 0.81 -4.51
N THR A 23 2.07 0.09 -3.92
CA THR A 23 2.91 0.63 -2.85
C THR A 23 3.97 1.56 -3.46
N LEU A 24 4.25 2.64 -2.75
CA LEU A 24 5.21 3.70 -3.13
C LEU A 24 6.38 3.76 -2.13
N GLY A 25 6.63 2.65 -1.44
CA GLY A 25 7.60 2.58 -0.35
C GLY A 25 7.29 3.61 0.75
N PRO A 26 8.25 4.46 1.15
CA PRO A 26 8.06 5.43 2.22
C PRO A 26 7.02 6.53 1.90
N ASP A 27 6.65 6.70 0.63
CA ASP A 27 5.67 7.70 0.19
C ASP A 27 4.21 7.23 0.36
N GLY A 28 4.00 5.96 0.72
CA GLY A 28 2.69 5.39 1.05
C GLY A 28 2.14 4.47 -0.04
N SER A 29 0.88 4.66 -0.41
CA SER A 29 0.20 3.77 -1.36
C SER A 29 -0.92 4.45 -2.15
N LEU A 30 -1.21 3.88 -3.31
CA LEU A 30 -2.35 4.20 -4.18
C LEU A 30 -3.18 2.93 -4.40
N ALA A 31 -4.45 2.95 -4.06
CA ALA A 31 -5.37 1.85 -4.35
C ALA A 31 -6.46 2.27 -5.33
N TRP A 32 -7.02 1.30 -6.06
CA TRP A 32 -8.14 1.50 -6.97
C TRP A 32 -9.15 0.36 -6.86
N ALA A 33 -10.43 0.68 -7.07
CA ALA A 33 -11.53 -0.28 -7.24
C ALA A 33 -12.69 0.41 -7.97
N GLU A 34 -13.28 -0.24 -8.98
CA GLU A 34 -14.53 0.21 -9.64
C GLU A 34 -14.53 1.70 -10.05
N GLY A 35 -13.41 2.18 -10.62
CA GLY A 35 -13.25 3.58 -11.03
C GLY A 35 -12.92 4.57 -9.90
N SER A 36 -12.96 4.13 -8.64
CA SER A 36 -12.51 4.90 -7.48
C SER A 36 -11.00 4.75 -7.26
N ARG A 37 -10.39 5.77 -6.67
CA ARG A 37 -8.99 5.78 -6.22
C ARG A 37 -8.90 6.26 -4.79
N ASP A 38 -7.98 5.68 -4.04
CA ASP A 38 -7.66 6.10 -2.67
C ASP A 38 -6.14 6.24 -2.52
N ARG A 39 -5.68 7.32 -1.91
CA ARG A 39 -4.26 7.55 -1.65
C ARG A 39 -4.04 7.63 -0.14
N VAL A 40 -3.10 6.84 0.35
CA VAL A 40 -2.61 6.97 1.74
C VAL A 40 -1.20 7.55 1.67
N LYS A 41 -1.00 8.68 2.33
CA LYS A 41 0.32 9.29 2.46
C LYS A 41 1.18 8.43 3.39
N GLY A 42 2.40 8.14 2.97
CA GLY A 42 3.35 7.41 3.77
C GLY A 42 3.83 8.19 4.99
N ASN A 43 4.29 7.43 5.98
CA ASN A 43 4.94 7.96 7.18
C ASN A 43 6.24 7.17 7.38
N PRO A 44 7.36 7.62 6.80
CA PRO A 44 8.62 6.88 6.80
C PRO A 44 9.11 6.58 8.22
N ILE A 45 9.80 5.46 8.36
CA ILE A 45 10.53 5.06 9.56
C ILE A 45 11.97 4.84 9.12
N GLU A 46 12.91 5.48 9.81
CA GLU A 46 14.35 5.36 9.54
C GLU A 46 14.93 4.14 10.27
N ASP A 47 16.07 3.64 9.78
CA ASP A 47 16.87 2.58 10.41
C ASP A 47 16.09 1.29 10.77
N VAL A 48 15.24 0.83 9.84
CA VAL A 48 14.47 -0.42 9.98
C VAL A 48 14.75 -1.41 8.84
N ASP A 49 14.72 -2.70 9.17
CA ASP A 49 14.65 -3.76 8.16
C ASP A 49 13.25 -3.77 7.52
N THR A 50 13.19 -3.45 6.23
CA THR A 50 11.94 -3.39 5.45
C THR A 50 11.50 -4.73 4.88
N THR A 51 12.22 -5.82 5.15
CA THR A 51 11.90 -7.15 4.62
C THR A 51 10.50 -7.58 5.03
N GLY A 52 9.67 -7.93 4.05
CA GLY A 52 8.29 -8.36 4.25
C GLY A 52 7.27 -7.22 4.43
N ALA A 53 7.68 -5.94 4.40
CA ALA A 53 6.76 -4.82 4.52
C ALA A 53 5.69 -4.80 3.41
N GLY A 54 6.05 -5.21 2.19
CA GLY A 54 5.13 -5.36 1.06
C GLY A 54 4.13 -6.51 1.27
N ASP A 55 4.58 -7.65 1.77
CA ASP A 55 3.72 -8.81 2.05
C ASP A 55 2.74 -8.51 3.18
N ALA A 56 3.21 -7.85 4.24
CA ALA A 56 2.40 -7.36 5.34
C ALA A 56 1.32 -6.36 4.86
N PHE A 57 1.70 -5.45 3.95
CA PHE A 57 0.75 -4.55 3.30
C PHE A 57 -0.31 -5.32 2.51
N ALA A 58 0.12 -6.22 1.63
CA ALA A 58 -0.76 -7.01 0.78
C ALA A 58 -1.75 -7.84 1.61
N ALA A 59 -1.28 -8.51 2.66
CA ALA A 59 -2.13 -9.25 3.58
C ALA A 59 -3.19 -8.36 4.25
N GLY A 60 -2.77 -7.20 4.78
CA GLY A 60 -3.68 -6.24 5.41
C GLY A 60 -4.73 -5.67 4.44
N PHE A 61 -4.32 -5.39 3.20
CA PHE A 61 -5.22 -4.91 2.14
C PHE A 61 -6.23 -5.97 1.73
N VAL A 62 -5.76 -7.16 1.34
CA VAL A 62 -6.61 -8.24 0.79
C VAL A 62 -7.62 -8.71 1.82
N VAL A 63 -7.20 -8.97 3.07
CA VAL A 63 -8.12 -9.41 4.13
C VAL A 63 -9.21 -8.36 4.39
N SER A 64 -8.83 -7.08 4.47
CA SER A 64 -9.79 -6.00 4.72
C SER A 64 -10.74 -5.78 3.55
N TYR A 65 -10.24 -5.81 2.31
CA TYR A 65 -11.06 -5.58 1.13
C TYR A 65 -12.07 -6.71 0.91
N LEU A 66 -11.65 -7.98 1.06
CA LEU A 66 -12.54 -9.12 0.92
C LEU A 66 -13.61 -9.18 2.01
N SER A 67 -13.31 -8.68 3.22
CA SER A 67 -14.26 -8.70 4.33
C SER A 67 -15.30 -7.58 4.27
N GLU A 68 -14.91 -6.41 3.77
CA GLU A 68 -15.70 -5.18 3.95
C GLU A 68 -16.05 -4.46 2.63
N GLN A 69 -15.38 -4.81 1.53
CA GLN A 69 -15.51 -4.17 0.22
C GLN A 69 -15.32 -2.63 0.24
N ASP A 70 -14.58 -2.12 1.23
CA ASP A 70 -14.24 -0.71 1.36
C ASP A 70 -12.77 -0.48 0.95
N LEU A 71 -12.58 0.21 -0.18
CA LEU A 71 -11.26 0.49 -0.76
C LEU A 71 -10.37 1.29 0.20
N GLY A 72 -10.90 2.35 0.79
CA GLY A 72 -10.13 3.25 1.65
C GLY A 72 -9.74 2.58 2.95
N ARG A 73 -10.64 1.78 3.53
CA ARG A 73 -10.35 0.97 4.72
C ARG A 73 -9.32 -0.10 4.42
N ALA A 74 -9.41 -0.77 3.28
CA ALA A 74 -8.40 -1.74 2.85
C ALA A 74 -7.01 -1.10 2.67
N ASN A 75 -6.94 0.05 2.00
CA ASN A 75 -5.68 0.76 1.78
C ASN A 75 -5.03 1.22 3.09
N ARG A 76 -5.83 1.78 4.00
CA ARG A 76 -5.38 2.14 5.36
C ARG A 76 -4.96 0.92 6.17
N ARG A 77 -5.67 -0.22 6.04
CA ARG A 77 -5.35 -1.44 6.77
C ARG A 77 -4.03 -2.05 6.30
N GLY A 78 -3.79 -2.14 5.00
CA GLY A 78 -2.49 -2.54 4.45
C GLY A 78 -1.36 -1.68 4.96
N THR A 79 -1.53 -0.36 4.93
CA THR A 79 -0.55 0.61 5.48
C THR A 79 -0.29 0.36 6.97
N ALA A 80 -1.34 0.17 7.77
CA ALA A 80 -1.23 -0.04 9.21
C ALA A 80 -0.50 -1.35 9.56
N VAL A 81 -0.79 -2.44 8.85
CA VAL A 81 -0.13 -3.74 9.09
C VAL A 81 1.34 -3.68 8.70
N SER A 82 1.66 -3.11 7.54
CA SER A 82 3.04 -2.88 7.10
C SER A 82 3.81 -2.03 8.11
N ARG A 83 3.22 -0.92 8.56
CA ARG A 83 3.82 -0.03 9.56
C ARG A 83 4.06 -0.74 10.89
N SER A 84 3.11 -1.53 11.38
CA SER A 84 3.27 -2.28 12.63
C SER A 84 4.45 -3.26 12.56
N LEU A 85 4.66 -3.89 11.40
CA LEU A 85 5.81 -4.77 11.17
C LEU A 85 7.13 -3.99 11.15
N LEU A 86 7.17 -2.84 10.48
CA LEU A 86 8.37 -1.99 10.46
C LEU A 86 8.73 -1.48 11.86
N GLN A 87 7.72 -1.07 12.64
CA GLN A 87 7.92 -0.59 14.02
C GLN A 87 8.46 -1.68 14.96
N SER A 88 8.08 -2.95 14.75
CA SER A 88 8.63 -4.06 15.55
C SER A 88 10.05 -4.46 15.13
N ARG A 89 10.62 -3.83 14.10
CA ARG A 89 11.97 -4.06 13.57
C ARG A 89 12.90 -2.86 13.75
N ILE A 90 12.51 -1.89 14.58
CA ILE A 90 13.39 -0.82 15.00
C ILE A 90 14.47 -1.45 15.89
N SER A 91 15.72 -1.37 15.43
CA SER A 91 16.85 -1.75 16.27
C SER A 91 16.98 -0.69 17.36
N LEU A 92 16.60 -1.03 18.60
CA LEU A 92 17.01 -0.25 19.76
C LEU A 92 18.54 -0.37 19.84
N VAL A 93 19.23 0.72 19.52
CA VAL A 93 20.63 0.92 19.91
C VAL A 93 20.69 1.05 21.43
#